data_AF-A0A846NCF7-F1
#
_entry.id   AF-A0A846NCF7-F1
#
_cell.length_a   1.000
_cell.length_b   1.000
_cell.length_c   1.000
_cell.angle_alpha   90.00
_cell.angle_beta   90.00
_cell.angle_gamma   90.00
#
_symmetry.space_group_name_H-M   'P 1'
#
loop_
_entity.id
_entity.type
_entity.pdbx_description
1 polymer ?
#
loop_
_entity_poly.entity_id
_entity_poly.type
_entity_poly.pdbx_seq_one_letter_code
_entity_poly.pdbx_strand_id
1 'polypeptide(L)'
;VGKYKYYGRDAYTGRMVIEDAKTLEEAGACMVILECVASEAAKKISETLRVPVIGAGSGPHCDGQSMNIYDILGLSIKLVPNFAKQYLNLKEKTVELLKKYKEEVQKGEFPAEEHTMHMDKGELEKLEQ
;
A
#
# COMPACT_ATOMS: atom_id res chain seq x y z
N VAL A 1 -17.66 9.10 -6.12
CA VAL A 1 -16.50 8.24 -5.77
C VAL A 1 -16.72 6.89 -6.43
N GLY A 2 -15.89 6.55 -7.41
CA GLY A 2 -16.06 5.35 -8.25
C GLY A 2 -15.59 4.08 -7.53
N LYS A 3 -16.36 3.00 -7.64
CA LYS A 3 -15.95 1.67 -7.19
C LYS A 3 -14.84 1.16 -8.11
N TYR A 4 -13.91 0.34 -7.58
CA TYR A 4 -12.92 -0.37 -8.40
C TYR A 4 -13.64 -1.13 -9.52
N LYS A 5 -13.28 -0.82 -10.77
CA LYS A 5 -13.88 -1.44 -11.95
C LYS A 5 -12.96 -2.57 -12.40
N TYR A 6 -13.53 -3.76 -12.51
CA TYR A 6 -12.81 -4.91 -13.05
C TYR A 6 -12.85 -4.92 -14.57
N TYR A 7 -11.69 -5.14 -15.18
CA TYR A 7 -11.49 -5.34 -16.61
C TYR A 7 -11.41 -6.83 -16.94
N GLY A 8 -11.66 -7.18 -18.21
CA GLY A 8 -11.59 -8.58 -18.65
C GLY A 8 -12.74 -9.47 -18.17
N ARG A 9 -13.87 -8.90 -17.74
CA ARG A 9 -15.04 -9.66 -17.27
C ARG A 9 -15.85 -10.31 -18.39
N ASP A 10 -15.59 -9.92 -19.63
CA ASP A 10 -16.19 -10.49 -20.83
C ASP A 10 -15.11 -10.71 -21.89
N ALA A 11 -15.43 -11.49 -22.92
CA ALA A 11 -14.45 -11.87 -23.95
C ALA A 11 -13.94 -10.70 -24.79
N TYR A 12 -14.68 -9.59 -24.88
CA TYR A 12 -14.26 -8.41 -25.62
C TYR A 12 -13.22 -7.62 -24.82
N THR A 13 -13.56 -7.25 -23.58
CA THR A 13 -12.64 -6.55 -22.69
C THR A 13 -11.44 -7.40 -22.30
N GLY A 14 -11.60 -8.73 -22.20
CA GLY A 14 -10.50 -9.66 -21.93
C GLY A 14 -9.48 -9.69 -23.06
N ARG A 15 -9.95 -9.71 -24.32
CA ARG A 15 -9.07 -9.61 -25.49
C ARG A 15 -8.33 -8.29 -25.54
N MET A 16 -9.00 -7.17 -25.26
CA MET A 16 -8.34 -5.86 -25.23
C MET A 16 -7.17 -5.82 -24.25
N VAL A 17 -7.38 -6.25 -23.00
CA VAL A 17 -6.32 -6.22 -21.98
C VAL A 17 -5.16 -7.18 -22.33
N ILE A 18 -5.43 -8.31 -22.99
CA ILE A 18 -4.38 -9.22 -23.46
C ILE A 18 -3.52 -8.54 -24.54
N GLU A 19 -4.15 -7.88 -25.52
CA GLU A 19 -3.41 -7.20 -26.59
C GLU A 19 -2.64 -5.98 -26.07
N ASP A 20 -3.22 -5.21 -25.13
CA ASP A 20 -2.51 -4.12 -24.45
C ASP A 20 -1.26 -4.64 -23.73
N ALA A 21 -1.37 -5.75 -23.00
CA ALA A 21 -0.26 -6.34 -22.26
C ALA A 21 0.87 -6.82 -23.18
N LYS A 22 0.53 -7.45 -24.32
CA LYS A 22 1.51 -7.84 -25.35
C LYS A 22 2.20 -6.62 -25.96
N THR A 23 1.44 -5.57 -26.26
CA THR A 23 1.99 -4.33 -26.84
C THR A 23 3.03 -3.70 -25.91
N LEU A 24 2.80 -3.74 -24.59
CA LEU A 24 3.78 -3.27 -23.60
C LEU A 24 5.06 -4.11 -23.61
N GLU A 25 4.96 -5.44 -23.69
CA GLU A 25 6.12 -6.32 -23.82
C GLU A 25 6.90 -6.07 -25.12
N GLU A 26 6.19 -5.95 -26.25
CA GLU A 26 6.80 -5.64 -27.56
C GLU A 26 7.52 -4.28 -27.55
N ALA A 27 7.00 -3.31 -26.79
CA ALA A 27 7.64 -2.01 -26.57
C ALA A 27 8.86 -2.07 -25.63
N GLY A 28 9.18 -3.24 -25.07
CA GLY A 28 10.36 -3.46 -24.22
C GLY A 28 10.10 -3.32 -22.72
N ALA A 29 8.84 -3.39 -22.26
CA ALA A 29 8.56 -3.45 -20.83
C ALA A 29 9.23 -4.69 -20.21
N CYS A 30 9.93 -4.51 -19.09
CA CYS A 30 10.60 -5.62 -18.41
C CYS A 30 9.68 -6.42 -17.47
N MET A 31 8.47 -5.92 -17.22
CA MET A 31 7.45 -6.50 -16.34
C MET A 31 6.11 -5.80 -16.61
N VAL A 32 4.98 -6.47 -16.38
CA VAL A 32 3.63 -5.90 -16.49
C VAL A 32 2.87 -6.05 -15.18
N ILE A 33 2.20 -4.98 -14.73
CA ILE A 33 1.30 -5.03 -13.56
C ILE A 33 -0.15 -5.04 -14.05
N LEU A 34 -0.93 -6.01 -13.60
CA LEU A 34 -2.36 -6.13 -13.89
C LEU A 34 -3.15 -5.73 -12.64
N GLU A 35 -3.81 -4.58 -12.68
CA GLU A 35 -4.69 -4.11 -11.60
C GLU A 35 -6.17 -4.33 -11.94
N CYS A 36 -6.91 -4.98 -11.03
CA CYS A 36 -8.34 -5.26 -11.19
C CYS A 36 -8.69 -5.98 -12.51
N VAL A 37 -7.91 -6.95 -12.93
CA VAL A 37 -8.20 -7.79 -14.12
C VAL A 37 -8.84 -9.10 -13.66
N ALA A 38 -9.87 -9.59 -14.37
CA ALA A 38 -10.49 -10.87 -14.07
C ALA A 38 -9.44 -12.00 -14.06
N SER A 39 -9.56 -12.93 -13.10
CA SER A 39 -8.54 -13.96 -12.83
C SER A 39 -8.22 -14.84 -14.05
N GLU A 40 -9.23 -15.15 -14.85
CA GLU A 40 -9.10 -15.95 -16.07
C GLU A 40 -8.31 -15.21 -17.16
N ALA A 41 -8.57 -13.90 -17.31
CA ALA A 41 -7.82 -13.06 -18.25
C ALA A 41 -6.39 -12.84 -17.77
N ALA A 42 -6.18 -12.57 -16.48
CA ALA A 42 -4.86 -12.41 -15.88
C ALA A 42 -4.01 -13.68 -16.01
N LYS A 43 -4.59 -14.86 -15.77
CA LYS A 43 -3.95 -16.15 -16.02
C LYS A 43 -3.51 -16.26 -17.48
N LYS A 44 -4.39 -15.95 -18.43
CA LYS A 44 -4.06 -16.03 -19.85
C LYS A 44 -2.90 -15.11 -20.22
N ILE A 45 -2.85 -13.91 -19.64
CA ILE A 45 -1.77 -12.94 -19.85
C ILE A 45 -0.46 -13.48 -19.28
N SER A 46 -0.47 -13.98 -18.03
CA SER A 46 0.72 -14.57 -17.39
C SER A 46 1.29 -15.77 -18.15
N GLU A 47 0.42 -16.59 -18.77
CA GLU A 47 0.84 -17.71 -19.61
C GLU A 47 1.34 -17.29 -21.00
N THR A 48 1.06 -16.06 -21.43
CA THR A 48 1.36 -15.58 -22.80
C THR A 48 2.62 -14.72 -22.84
N LEU A 49 2.80 -13.84 -21.86
CA LEU A 49 3.97 -12.96 -21.76
C LEU A 49 5.21 -13.76 -21.36
N ARG A 50 6.38 -13.30 -21.81
CA ARG A 50 7.70 -13.81 -21.41
C ARG A 50 8.26 -13.03 -20.22
N VAL A 51 7.83 -11.78 -20.06
CA VAL A 51 8.19 -10.94 -18.92
C VAL A 51 7.30 -11.22 -17.70
N PRO A 52 7.80 -11.01 -16.47
CA PRO A 52 7.00 -11.25 -15.27
C PRO A 52 5.70 -10.44 -15.25
N VAL A 53 4.63 -11.06 -14.76
CA VAL A 53 3.32 -10.45 -14.58
C VAL A 53 3.00 -10.36 -13.08
N ILE A 54 2.69 -9.16 -12.61
CA ILE A 54 2.35 -8.92 -11.20
C ILE A 54 0.87 -8.59 -11.06
N GLY A 55 0.16 -9.37 -10.24
CA GLY A 55 -1.27 -9.16 -9.98
C GLY A 55 -1.50 -8.16 -8.83
N ALA A 56 -2.40 -7.20 -9.04
CA ALA A 56 -2.98 -6.36 -8.00
C ALA A 56 -4.50 -6.50 -8.05
N GLY A 57 -5.04 -7.43 -7.26
CA GLY A 57 -6.46 -7.77 -7.35
C GLY A 57 -6.85 -8.54 -8.62
N SER A 58 -5.90 -9.27 -9.21
CA SER A 58 -6.05 -9.98 -10.49
C SER A 58 -5.97 -11.52 -10.37
N GLY A 59 -6.30 -12.05 -9.19
CA GLY A 59 -6.25 -13.48 -8.92
C GLY A 59 -4.83 -14.01 -8.67
N PRO A 60 -4.70 -15.32 -8.37
CA PRO A 60 -3.46 -15.92 -7.89
C PRO A 60 -2.53 -16.41 -9.02
N HIS A 61 -2.91 -16.25 -10.28
CA HIS A 61 -2.22 -16.87 -11.41
C HIS A 61 -1.11 -16.02 -12.04
N CYS A 62 -0.92 -14.80 -11.56
CA CYS A 62 0.24 -13.97 -11.93
C CYS A 62 1.52 -14.49 -11.24
N ASP A 63 2.68 -14.22 -11.82
CA ASP A 63 4.00 -14.64 -11.31
C ASP A 63 4.34 -14.01 -9.94
N GLY A 64 3.76 -12.84 -9.66
CA GLY A 64 3.87 -12.17 -8.37
C GLY A 64 2.60 -11.41 -7.99
N GLN A 65 2.60 -10.85 -6.79
CA GLN A 65 1.46 -10.11 -6.25
C GLN A 65 1.92 -8.75 -5.69
N SER A 66 1.12 -7.72 -5.92
CA SER A 66 1.31 -6.38 -5.39
C SER A 66 0.07 -5.95 -4.60
N MET A 67 0.29 -5.40 -3.42
CA MET A 67 -0.76 -4.91 -2.54
C MET A 67 -0.24 -3.73 -1.72
N ASN A 68 -1.10 -2.76 -1.46
CA ASN A 68 -0.73 -1.62 -0.63
C ASN A 68 -0.50 -2.07 0.82
N ILE A 69 0.64 -1.71 1.39
CA ILE A 69 1.00 -2.06 2.76
C ILE A 69 0.00 -1.50 3.78
N TYR A 70 -0.62 -0.34 3.52
CA TYR A 70 -1.66 0.21 4.41
C TYR A 70 -2.92 -0.67 4.44
N ASP A 71 -3.27 -1.32 3.32
CA ASP A 71 -4.37 -2.27 3.29
C ASP A 71 -4.00 -3.57 4.01
N ILE A 72 -2.78 -4.08 3.78
CA ILE A 72 -2.24 -5.27 4.48
C ILE A 72 -2.27 -5.07 6.00
N LEU A 73 -1.82 -3.89 6.46
CA LEU A 73 -1.74 -3.54 7.89
C LEU A 73 -3.08 -3.10 8.49
N GLY A 74 -4.12 -2.95 7.68
CA GLY A 74 -5.43 -2.47 8.10
C GLY A 74 -5.41 -1.04 8.64
N LEU A 75 -4.60 -0.17 8.03
CA LEU A 75 -4.55 1.27 8.33
C LEU A 75 -5.50 2.09 7.44
N SER A 76 -5.99 1.52 6.34
CA SER A 76 -6.89 2.20 5.41
C SER A 76 -8.22 2.59 6.06
N ILE A 77 -8.56 3.89 5.99
CA ILE A 77 -9.65 4.48 6.80
C ILE A 77 -10.99 4.55 6.06
N LYS A 78 -10.98 4.68 4.72
CA LYS A 78 -12.19 5.02 3.93
C LYS A 78 -12.61 3.97 2.90
N LEU A 79 -11.67 3.46 2.11
CA LEU A 79 -11.94 2.48 1.07
C LEU A 79 -10.87 1.41 1.13
N VAL A 80 -11.27 0.19 1.51
CA VAL A 80 -10.42 -0.99 1.39
C VAL A 80 -10.84 -1.68 0.10
N PRO A 81 -9.92 -1.92 -0.84
CA PRO A 81 -10.24 -2.68 -2.04
C PRO A 81 -10.81 -4.05 -1.66
N ASN A 82 -11.82 -4.53 -2.38
CA ASN A 82 -12.46 -5.82 -2.11
C ASN A 82 -11.50 -7.01 -2.25
N PHE A 83 -10.43 -6.86 -3.04
CA PHE A 83 -9.38 -7.85 -3.20
C PHE A 83 -8.30 -7.77 -2.11
N ALA A 84 -8.28 -6.72 -1.30
CA ALA A 84 -7.27 -6.55 -0.27
C ALA A 84 -7.59 -7.46 0.93
N LYS A 85 -6.57 -8.16 1.42
CA LYS A 85 -6.65 -8.92 2.66
C LYS A 85 -5.92 -8.14 3.75
N GLN A 86 -6.66 -7.73 4.77
CA GLN A 86 -6.09 -7.13 5.97
C GLN A 86 -5.58 -8.24 6.88
N TYR A 87 -4.29 -8.22 7.20
CA TYR A 87 -3.64 -9.19 8.09
C TYR A 87 -3.60 -8.70 9.54
N LEU A 88 -3.77 -7.39 9.75
CA LEU A 88 -3.87 -6.75 11.05
C LEU A 88 -4.89 -5.61 10.98
N ASN A 89 -5.47 -5.24 12.11
CA ASN A 89 -6.26 -4.00 12.25
C ASN A 89 -5.45 -2.98 13.04
N LEU A 90 -4.38 -2.44 12.41
CA LEU A 90 -3.56 -1.43 13.09
C LEU A 90 -4.30 -0.12 13.30
N LYS A 91 -5.36 0.18 12.55
CA LYS A 91 -6.13 1.41 12.73
C LYS A 91 -6.58 1.59 14.18
N GLU A 92 -7.20 0.59 14.78
CA GLU A 92 -7.68 0.68 16.17
C GLU A 92 -6.55 0.93 17.16
N LYS A 93 -5.48 0.13 17.05
CA LYS A 93 -4.28 0.27 17.90
C LYS A 93 -3.60 1.64 17.71
N THR A 94 -3.58 2.15 16.49
CA THR A 94 -2.98 3.45 16.17
C THR A 94 -3.79 4.58 16.81
N VAL A 95 -5.12 4.52 16.75
CA VAL A 95 -5.98 5.52 17.41
C VAL A 95 -5.79 5.50 18.92
N GLU A 96 -5.70 4.32 19.54
CA GLU A 96 -5.43 4.18 20.97
C GLU A 96 -4.06 4.77 21.34
N LEU A 97 -3.02 4.43 20.59
CA LEU A 97 -1.66 4.92 20.81
C LEU A 97 -1.57 6.44 20.69
N LEU A 98 -2.21 7.03 19.67
CA LEU A 98 -2.21 8.48 19.48
C LEU A 98 -2.98 9.23 20.57
N LYS A 99 -4.03 8.63 21.14
CA LYS A 99 -4.72 9.18 22.32
C LYS A 99 -3.79 9.18 23.53
N LYS A 100 -3.10 8.06 23.78
CA LYS A 100 -2.14 7.96 24.88
C LYS A 100 -1.02 8.99 24.75
N TYR A 101 -0.40 9.09 23.57
CA TYR A 101 0.62 10.11 23.29
C TYR A 101 0.11 11.53 23.56
N LYS A 102 -1.10 11.84 23.09
CA LYS A 102 -1.73 13.14 23.38
C LYS A 102 -1.89 13.38 24.87
N GLU A 103 -2.35 12.38 25.63
CA GLU A 103 -2.52 12.49 27.08
C GLU A 103 -1.18 12.73 27.80
N GLU A 104 -0.13 12.00 27.42
CA GLU A 104 1.21 12.16 27.99
C GLU A 104 1.76 13.57 27.72
N VAL A 105 1.60 14.10 26.50
CA VAL A 105 1.98 15.48 26.17
C VAL A 105 1.18 16.50 27.00
N GLN A 106 -0.14 16.30 27.12
CA GLN A 106 -0.99 17.23 27.88
C GLN A 106 -0.69 17.25 29.38
N LYS A 107 -0.21 16.13 29.93
CA LYS A 107 0.21 16.02 31.33
C LYS A 107 1.67 16.45 31.56
N GLY A 108 2.44 16.70 30.50
CA GLY A 108 3.88 16.94 30.58
C GLY A 108 4.69 15.69 30.96
N GLU A 109 4.11 14.49 30.76
CA GLU A 109 4.81 13.21 30.93
C GLU A 109 5.74 12.93 29.74
N PHE A 110 5.40 13.42 28.54
CA PHE A 110 6.26 13.42 27.36
C PHE A 110 6.53 14.86 26.85
N PRO A 111 7.78 15.19 26.47
CA PRO A 111 8.98 14.37 26.59
C PRO A 111 9.41 14.20 28.05
N ALA A 112 9.83 12.98 28.39
CA ALA A 112 10.47 12.69 29.68
C ALA A 112 11.97 13.05 29.63
N GLU A 113 12.64 12.94 30.77
CA GLU A 113 14.07 13.25 30.91
C GLU A 113 14.94 12.45 29.92
N GLU A 114 14.67 11.16 29.71
CA GLU A 114 15.41 10.32 28.77
C GLU A 114 15.20 10.70 27.28
N HIS A 115 14.17 11.51 27.01
CA HIS A 115 13.88 12.07 25.68
C HIS A 115 14.33 13.53 25.56
N THR A 116 14.96 14.08 26.60
CA THR A 116 15.33 15.49 26.68
C THR A 116 16.84 15.66 26.59
N MET A 117 17.27 16.57 25.71
CA MET A 117 18.66 17.01 25.64
C MET A 117 18.81 18.32 26.41
N HIS A 118 19.82 18.38 27.28
CA HIS A 118 20.12 19.57 28.08
C HIS A 118 21.31 20.33 27.50
N MET A 119 21.36 21.63 27.77
CA MET A 119 22.54 22.45 27.48
C MET A 119 23.75 21.94 28.28
N ASP A 120 24.94 22.11 27.71
CA ASP A 120 26.17 21.91 28.47
C ASP A 120 26.23 22.86 29.66
N LYS A 121 26.91 22.41 30.72
CA LYS A 121 27.02 23.16 31.96
C LYS A 121 27.67 24.52 31.72
N GLY A 122 26.96 25.60 32.09
CA GLY A 122 27.47 26.97 31.98
C GLY A 122 27.10 27.71 30.70
N GLU A 123 26.38 27.07 29.76
CA GLU A 123 25.93 27.73 28.53
C GLU A 123 24.65 28.55 28.72
N LEU A 124 23.79 28.17 29.68
CA LEU A 124 22.53 28.88 29.94
C LEU A 124 22.78 30.33 30.37
N GLU A 125 23.77 30.56 31.23
CA GLU A 125 24.12 31.89 31.75
C GLU A 125 24.69 32.83 30.68
N LYS A 126 25.12 32.29 29.52
CA LYS A 126 25.62 33.07 28.39
C LYS A 126 24.50 33.59 27.48
N LEU A 127 23.29 33.03 27.56
CA LEU A 127 22.17 33.42 26.70
C LEU A 127 21.52 34.75 27.11
N GLU A 128 21.71 35.18 28.35
CA GLU A 128 21.13 36.41 28.90
C GLU A 128 22.10 37.61 28.83
N GLN A 129 23.25 37.45 28.16
CA GLN A 129 24.27 38.49 27.92
C GLN A 129 24.14 39.10 26.51
#